data_AF-A0A534SSI9-F1
#
_entry.id   AF-A0A534SSI9-F1
#
_cell.length_a   1.000
_cell.length_b   1.000
_cell.length_c   1.000
_cell.angle_alpha   90.00
_cell.angle_beta   90.00
_cell.angle_gamma   90.00
#
_symmetry.space_group_name_H-M   'P 1'
#
loop_
_entity.id
_entity.type
_entity.pdbx_description
1 polymer ?
#
loop_
_entity_poly.entity_id
_entity_poly.type
_entity_poly.pdbx_seq_one_letter_code
_entity_poly.pdbx_strand_id
1 'polypeptide(L)'
;MLTGGCLCGGVRFEITGEIGSPSFCHCLQCRRASGSAFATNAGISAADFHLRAGADLVREYESSPGQFRAFCSRCGSPVYSRRRDHPELFTITDGLPQLERGDA
;
A
#
# COMPACT_ATOMS: atom_id res chain seq x y z
N MET A 1 13.00 -6.29 -7.34
CA MET A 1 12.37 -6.65 -6.06
C MET A 1 12.43 -5.44 -5.16
N LEU A 2 11.31 -5.04 -4.58
CA LEU A 2 11.19 -3.91 -3.66
C LEU A 2 10.61 -4.42 -2.34
N THR A 3 11.10 -3.92 -1.22
CA THR A 3 10.57 -4.28 0.09
C THR A 3 9.93 -3.05 0.73
N GLY A 4 8.97 -3.27 1.61
CA GLY A 4 8.30 -2.18 2.30
C GLY A 4 7.67 -2.65 3.60
N GLY A 5 7.19 -1.70 4.36
CA GLY A 5 6.57 -2.00 5.63
C GLY A 5 5.90 -0.79 6.26
N CYS A 6 5.11 -1.07 7.29
CA CYS A 6 4.51 -0.02 8.09
C CYS A 6 5.55 0.70 8.96
N LEU A 7 5.21 1.90 9.47
CA LEU A 7 6.07 2.72 10.31
C LEU A 7 6.60 1.98 11.56
N CYS A 8 5.77 1.16 12.21
CA CYS A 8 6.20 0.43 13.41
C CYS A 8 6.96 -0.87 13.12
N GLY A 9 7.21 -1.20 11.84
CA GLY A 9 7.96 -2.39 11.41
C GLY A 9 7.25 -3.74 11.62
N GLY A 10 5.99 -3.74 12.09
CA GLY A 10 5.22 -4.96 12.37
C GLY A 10 4.65 -5.62 11.11
N VAL A 11 4.30 -4.83 10.10
CA VAL A 11 3.90 -5.28 8.76
C VAL A 11 5.10 -5.13 7.83
N ARG A 12 5.44 -6.19 7.10
CA ARG A 12 6.49 -6.21 6.08
C ARG A 12 5.98 -6.91 4.83
N PHE A 13 6.29 -6.37 3.67
CA PHE A 13 5.89 -6.92 2.38
C PHE A 13 7.00 -6.74 1.35
N GLU A 14 6.85 -7.47 0.26
CA GLU A 14 7.73 -7.46 -0.90
C GLU A 14 6.90 -7.32 -2.18
N ILE A 15 7.47 -6.66 -3.19
CA ILE A 15 6.91 -6.51 -4.52
C ILE A 15 7.93 -7.03 -5.53
N THR A 16 7.55 -8.06 -6.28
CA THR A 16 8.43 -8.72 -7.26
C THR A 16 8.27 -8.22 -8.69
N GLY A 17 7.11 -7.65 -9.01
CA GLY A 17 6.74 -7.17 -10.33
C GLY A 17 7.03 -5.69 -10.56
N GLU A 18 6.55 -5.20 -11.71
CA GLU A 18 6.65 -3.79 -12.08
C GLU A 18 5.68 -2.94 -11.25
N ILE A 19 6.17 -1.76 -10.87
CA ILE A 19 5.34 -0.71 -10.28
C ILE A 19 4.93 0.23 -11.40
N GLY A 20 3.61 0.40 -11.57
CA GLY A 20 3.07 1.34 -12.53
C GLY A 20 3.47 2.79 -12.20
N SER A 21 3.41 3.67 -13.20
CA SER A 21 3.78 5.07 -13.01
C SER A 21 3.07 5.71 -11.82
N PRO A 22 3.79 6.40 -10.92
CA PRO A 22 3.17 7.03 -9.77
C PRO A 22 2.20 8.13 -10.20
N SER A 23 1.09 8.23 -9.49
CA SER A 23 0.04 9.21 -9.70
C SER A 23 -0.22 10.00 -8.43
N PHE A 24 -0.49 11.29 -8.58
CA PHE A 24 -0.85 12.17 -7.47
C PHE A 24 -2.36 12.32 -7.39
N CYS A 25 -2.96 11.74 -6.36
CA CYS A 25 -4.40 11.84 -6.14
C CYS A 25 -4.73 12.93 -5.12
N HIS A 26 -5.54 13.90 -5.56
CA HIS A 26 -5.97 15.06 -4.78
C HIS A 26 -7.37 14.91 -4.17
N CYS A 27 -8.01 13.75 -4.32
CA CYS A 27 -9.38 13.57 -3.82
C CYS A 27 -9.42 13.66 -2.29
N LEU A 28 -10.58 14.06 -1.75
CA LEU A 28 -10.75 14.25 -0.30
C LEU A 28 -10.39 13.00 0.51
N GLN A 29 -10.75 11.81 0.01
CA GLN A 29 -10.46 10.56 0.70
C GLN A 29 -8.97 10.23 0.72
N CYS A 30 -8.22 10.55 -0.34
CA CYS A 30 -6.77 10.35 -0.40
C CYS A 30 -6.05 11.35 0.52
N ARG A 31 -6.44 12.63 0.50
CA ARG A 31 -5.89 13.63 1.44
C ARG A 31 -6.12 13.25 2.90
N ARG A 32 -7.33 12.78 3.24
CA ARG A 32 -7.65 12.32 4.60
C ARG A 32 -6.85 11.08 5.03
N ALA A 33 -6.62 10.14 4.11
CA ALA A 33 -5.87 8.93 4.42
C ALA A 33 -4.37 9.17 4.53
N SER A 34 -3.79 10.02 3.69
CA SER A 34 -2.36 10.33 3.73
C SER A 34 -2.00 11.41 4.75
N GLY A 35 -2.96 12.22 5.21
CA GLY A 35 -2.68 13.41 6.02
C GLY A 35 -1.91 14.50 5.26
N SER A 36 -1.88 14.43 3.92
CA SER A 36 -1.13 15.31 3.02
C SER A 36 -2.06 16.03 2.03
N ALA A 37 -1.53 17.04 1.33
CA ALA A 37 -2.22 17.73 0.23
C ALA A 37 -2.59 16.79 -0.93
N PHE A 38 -1.90 15.65 -1.06
CA PHE A 38 -2.19 14.58 -2.00
C PHE A 38 -1.67 13.23 -1.48
N ALA A 39 -2.10 12.15 -2.13
CA ALA A 39 -1.48 10.84 -1.96
C ALA A 39 -0.73 10.46 -3.23
N THR A 40 0.52 10.02 -3.10
CA THR A 40 1.30 9.43 -4.19
C THR A 40 1.01 7.94 -4.21
N ASN A 41 0.39 7.46 -5.29
CA ASN A 41 -0.06 6.09 -5.41
C ASN A 41 0.46 5.47 -6.70
N ALA A 42 0.83 4.20 -6.63
CA ALA A 42 1.21 3.41 -7.79
C ALA A 42 0.41 2.10 -7.82
N GLY A 43 0.07 1.65 -9.04
CA GLY A 43 -0.58 0.37 -9.26
C GLY A 43 0.44 -0.77 -9.33
N ILE A 44 0.09 -1.92 -8.78
CA ILE A 44 0.84 -3.17 -8.90
C ILE A 44 -0.12 -4.33 -9.17
N SER A 45 0.40 -5.40 -9.76
CA SER A 45 -0.29 -6.69 -9.78
C SER A 45 -0.42 -7.23 -8.36
N ALA A 46 -1.61 -7.69 -7.99
CA ALA A 46 -1.84 -8.35 -6.70
C ALA A 46 -1.03 -9.65 -6.57
N ALA A 47 -0.74 -10.32 -7.69
CA ALA A 47 0.06 -11.54 -7.70
C ALA A 47 1.53 -11.28 -7.35
N ASP A 48 2.01 -10.06 -7.57
CA ASP A 48 3.38 -9.64 -7.29
C ASP A 48 3.55 -9.03 -5.89
N PHE A 49 2.48 -8.91 -5.11
CA PHE A 49 2.52 -8.44 -3.73
C PHE A 49 2.59 -9.62 -2.76
N HIS A 50 3.64 -9.64 -1.93
CA HIS A 50 3.85 -10.70 -0.95
C HIS A 50 3.95 -10.12 0.45
N LEU A 51 2.95 -10.39 1.29
CA LEU A 51 3.02 -10.07 2.70
C LEU A 51 3.98 -11.04 3.39
N ARG A 52 5.08 -10.53 3.95
CA ARG A 52 6.14 -11.31 4.59
C ARG A 52 5.97 -11.40 6.11
N ALA A 53 5.34 -10.40 6.74
CA ALA A 53 5.06 -10.39 8.18
C ALA A 53 3.86 -9.49 8.54
N GLY A 54 3.23 -9.77 9.69
CA GLY A 54 2.22 -8.90 10.30
C GLY A 54 0.81 -9.05 9.72
N ALA A 55 0.45 -10.22 9.19
CA ALA A 55 -0.90 -10.48 8.66
C ALA A 55 -2.02 -10.22 9.68
N ASP A 56 -1.76 -10.51 10.96
CA ASP A 56 -2.64 -10.22 12.09
C ASP A 56 -2.84 -8.71 12.36
N LEU A 57 -1.87 -7.89 11.93
CA LEU A 57 -1.88 -6.44 12.05
C LEU A 57 -2.47 -5.74 10.82
N VAL A 58 -2.71 -6.44 9.71
CA VAL A 58 -3.33 -5.84 8.53
C VAL A 58 -4.85 -5.86 8.70
N ARG A 59 -5.47 -4.68 8.68
CA ARG A 59 -6.93 -4.52 8.69
C ARG A 59 -7.38 -3.79 7.45
N GLU A 60 -8.56 -4.15 6.98
CA GLU A 60 -9.21 -3.51 5.85
C GLU A 60 -10.53 -2.87 6.27
N TYR A 61 -10.86 -1.75 5.63
CA TYR A 61 -12.21 -1.20 5.67
C TYR A 61 -12.64 -0.79 4.26
N GLU A 62 -13.94 -0.83 4.00
CA GLU A 62 -14.54 -0.39 2.73
C GLU A 62 -14.69 1.15 2.76
N SER A 63 -13.84 1.85 2.00
CA SER A 63 -13.82 3.33 1.97
C SER A 63 -14.89 3.93 1.07
N SER A 64 -15.37 3.16 0.10
CA SER A 64 -16.52 3.40 -0.77
C SER A 64 -16.96 2.04 -1.32
N PRO A 65 -18.19 1.90 -1.85
CA PRO A 65 -18.68 0.60 -2.32
C PRO A 65 -17.69 -0.09 -3.27
N GLY A 66 -17.18 -1.26 -2.86
CA GLY A 66 -16.21 -2.05 -3.60
C GLY A 66 -14.74 -1.62 -3.49
N GLN A 67 -14.42 -0.51 -2.81
CA GLN A 67 -13.05 -0.02 -2.61
C GLN A 67 -12.59 -0.26 -1.18
N PHE A 68 -11.55 -1.06 -1.02
CA PHE A 68 -10.98 -1.41 0.28
C PHE A 68 -9.62 -0.74 0.47
N ARG A 69 -9.34 -0.36 1.72
CA ARG A 69 -8.05 0.19 2.15
C ARG A 69 -7.50 -0.67 3.27
N ALA A 70 -6.31 -1.22 3.06
CA ALA A 70 -5.56 -1.99 4.03
C ALA A 70 -4.57 -1.10 4.78
N PHE A 71 -4.50 -1.25 6.10
CA PHE A 71 -3.62 -0.48 6.97
C PHE A 71 -3.13 -1.33 8.15
N CYS A 72 -2.00 -0.92 8.74
CA CYS A 72 -1.51 -1.51 9.97
C CYS A 72 -2.37 -1.04 11.16
N SER A 73 -3.05 -1.95 11.84
CA SER A 73 -3.91 -1.62 13.00
C SER A 73 -3.13 -1.08 14.20
N ARG A 74 -1.81 -1.24 14.22
CA ARG A 74 -0.95 -0.75 15.31
C ARG A 74 -0.49 0.69 15.12
N CYS A 75 -0.11 1.09 13.91
CA CYS A 75 0.47 2.41 13.66
C CYS A 75 -0.26 3.23 12.59
N GLY A 76 -1.33 2.71 11.99
CA GLY A 76 -2.15 3.40 11.00
C GLY A 76 -1.52 3.54 9.61
N SER A 77 -0.28 3.08 9.39
CA SER A 77 0.36 3.19 8.08
C SER A 77 -0.47 2.45 7.02
N PRO A 78 -0.68 3.03 5.84
CA PRO A 78 -1.29 2.31 4.73
C PRO A 78 -0.43 1.09 4.37
N VAL A 79 -1.04 0.06 3.78
CA VAL A 79 -0.34 -1.13 3.27
C VAL A 79 -0.62 -1.27 1.78
N TYR A 80 -1.89 -1.42 1.41
CA TYR A 80 -2.35 -1.38 0.02
C TYR A 80 -3.82 -0.93 -0.02
N SER A 81 -4.35 -0.70 -1.21
CA SER A 81 -5.78 -0.58 -1.49
C SER A 81 -6.14 -1.51 -2.63
N ARG A 82 -7.34 -2.07 -2.60
CA ARG A 82 -7.83 -3.00 -3.62
C ARG A 82 -9.27 -2.70 -3.98
N ARG A 83 -9.67 -3.11 -5.18
CA ARG A 83 -11.06 -3.02 -5.63
C ARG A 83 -11.68 -4.40 -5.77
N ARG A 84 -12.98 -4.48 -5.56
CA ARG A 84 -13.75 -5.73 -5.72
C ARG A 84 -13.90 -6.12 -7.18
N ASP A 85 -14.07 -5.15 -8.07
CA ASP A 85 -14.26 -5.33 -9.51
C ASP A 85 -12.94 -5.58 -10.27
N HIS A 86 -11.81 -5.23 -9.66
CA HIS A 86 -10.45 -5.45 -10.17
C HIS A 86 -9.56 -6.07 -9.08
N PRO A 87 -9.83 -7.30 -8.63
CA PRO A 87 -9.09 -7.94 -7.53
C PRO A 87 -7.62 -8.24 -7.87
N GLU A 88 -7.27 -8.28 -9.16
CA GLU A 88 -5.92 -8.49 -9.68
C GLU A 88 -5.01 -7.28 -9.54
N LEU A 89 -5.54 -6.10 -9.18
CA LEU A 89 -4.80 -4.86 -9.05
C LEU A 89 -4.80 -4.35 -7.61
N PHE A 90 -3.62 -4.13 -7.07
CA PHE A 90 -3.43 -3.37 -5.84
C PHE A 90 -2.90 -1.98 -6.15
N THR A 91 -3.20 -1.05 -5.26
CA THR A 91 -2.61 0.29 -5.22
C THR A 91 -1.84 0.45 -3.93
N ILE A 92 -0.58 0.84 -4.02
CA ILE A 92 0.28 1.11 -2.86
C ILE A 92 0.57 2.60 -2.75
N THR A 93 0.78 3.08 -1.52
CA THR A 93 1.31 4.43 -1.31
C THR A 93 2.82 4.39 -1.49
N ASP A 94 3.33 5.21 -2.42
CA ASP A 94 4.71 5.17 -2.92
C ASP A 94 5.79 5.42 -1.86
N GLY A 95 5.42 5.99 -0.70
CA GLY A 95 6.33 6.21 0.41
C GLY A 95 6.69 4.96 1.25
N LEU A 96 6.10 3.79 0.96
CA LEU A 96 6.31 2.56 1.72
C LEU A 96 7.30 1.58 1.07
N PRO A 97 7.29 1.37 -0.26
CA PRO A 97 8.32 0.59 -0.93
C PRO A 97 9.64 1.36 -0.91
N GLN A 98 10.67 0.70 -0.41
CA GLN A 98 12.05 1.17 -0.48
C GLN A 98 12.76 0.27 -1.48
N LEU A 99 13.52 0.88 -2.41
CA LEU A 99 14.59 0.16 -3.09
C LEU A 99 15.50 -0.37 -2.00
N GLU A 100 15.88 -1.66 -2.07
CA GLU A 100 16.98 -2.14 -1.26
C GLU A 100 18.16 -1.21 -1.51
N ARG A 101 18.56 -0.44 -0.50
CA ARG A 101 19.92 0.08 -0.47
C ARG A 101 20.75 -1.18 -0.29
N GLY A 102 21.46 -1.61 -1.34
CA GLY A 102 22.44 -2.67 -1.18
C GLY A 102 23.28 -2.35 0.04
N ASP A 103 23.28 -3.27 1.01
CA ASP A 103 24.11 -3.18 2.18
C ASP A 103 25.56 -2.94 1.71
N ALA A 104 26.11 -1.79 2.09
CA ALA A 104 27.53 -1.53 2.17
C ALA A 104 27.90 -1.43 3.64
#